data_AF-A0A811VJ87-F1
#
_entry.id   AF-A0A811VJ87-F1
#
_cell.length_a   1.000
_cell.length_b   1.000
_cell.length_c   1.000
_cell.angle_alpha   90.00
_cell.angle_beta   90.00
_cell.angle_gamma   90.00
#
_symmetry.space_group_name_H-M   'P 1'
#
loop_
_entity.id
_entity.type
_entity.pdbx_description
1 polymer ?
#
loop_
_entity_poly.entity_id
_entity_poly.type
_entity_poly.pdbx_seq_one_letter_code
_entity_poly.pdbx_strand_id
1 'polypeptide(L)'
;MPASTSLIPTRVNPDLEKERRAATFSVEEFQCWWHGGADKLNEKREIETYLYKDLRDGHLHDYLSHEDLYHLAVKDVTEASVKLRKLQKLRNPGGDNIWPKKLYNLPALLPAHHPFATHITMFVDVIYSQGTPEQIEKFGKPAANCNIIGTYAQTEIGHGTNVRGIETRADYDRATDEFVLHTPNLQAYKWWPGGCEWE
;
A
#
# COMPACT_ATOMS: atom_id res chain seq x y z
N MET A 1 -31.20 -4.87 3.34
CA MET A 1 -30.62 -4.09 2.22
C MET A 1 -30.88 -4.87 0.94
N PRO A 2 -31.30 -4.23 -0.17
CA PRO A 2 -31.62 -4.96 -1.39
C PRO A 2 -30.36 -5.60 -1.98
N ALA A 3 -30.51 -6.79 -2.56
CA ALA A 3 -29.43 -7.54 -3.16
C ALA A 3 -28.71 -6.70 -4.25
N SER A 4 -27.40 -6.56 -4.10
CA SER A 4 -26.53 -5.90 -5.07
C SER A 4 -26.68 -6.58 -6.43
N THR A 5 -27.32 -5.90 -7.38
CA THR A 5 -27.35 -6.37 -8.77
C THR A 5 -25.96 -6.15 -9.33
N SER A 6 -25.27 -7.23 -9.70
CA SER A 6 -23.92 -7.15 -10.26
C SER A 6 -23.91 -6.19 -11.46
N LEU A 7 -23.05 -5.17 -11.41
CA LEU A 7 -22.87 -4.20 -12.50
C LEU A 7 -22.09 -4.82 -13.68
N ILE A 8 -21.47 -5.98 -13.47
CA ILE A 8 -20.72 -6.71 -14.49
C ILE A 8 -21.70 -7.55 -15.32
N PRO A 9 -21.80 -7.32 -16.65
CA PRO A 9 -22.62 -8.15 -17.51
C PRO A 9 -22.20 -9.63 -17.45
N THR A 10 -23.17 -10.53 -17.28
CA THR A 10 -22.92 -11.99 -17.26
C THR A 10 -22.52 -12.54 -18.64
N ARG A 11 -22.74 -11.76 -19.70
CA ARG A 11 -22.35 -12.10 -21.08
C ARG A 11 -21.17 -11.26 -21.51
N VAL A 12 -20.16 -11.91 -22.07
CA VAL A 12 -19.00 -11.24 -22.67
C VAL A 12 -19.44 -10.53 -23.95
N ASN A 13 -18.93 -9.31 -24.16
CA ASN A 13 -19.13 -8.59 -25.42
C ASN A 13 -18.61 -9.44 -26.60
N PRO A 14 -19.41 -9.70 -27.65
CA PRO A 14 -18.99 -10.48 -28.81
C PRO A 14 -17.68 -10.04 -29.46
N ASP A 15 -17.38 -8.74 -29.47
CA ASP A 15 -16.13 -8.22 -30.03
C ASP A 15 -14.92 -8.63 -29.16
N LEU A 16 -15.05 -8.54 -27.84
CA LEU A 16 -14.01 -9.03 -26.92
C LEU A 16 -13.84 -10.54 -27.02
N GLU A 17 -14.93 -11.28 -27.20
CA GLU A 17 -14.90 -12.74 -27.38
C GLU A 17 -14.17 -13.12 -28.67
N LYS A 18 -14.42 -12.38 -29.77
CA LYS A 18 -13.72 -12.56 -31.05
C LYS A 18 -12.21 -12.36 -30.89
N GLU A 19 -11.78 -11.28 -30.23
CA GLU A 19 -10.36 -11.01 -30.00
C GLU A 19 -9.71 -12.04 -29.06
N ARG A 20 -10.40 -12.48 -28.01
CA ARG A 20 -9.91 -13.55 -27.11
C ARG A 20 -9.69 -14.87 -27.85
N ARG A 21 -10.56 -15.21 -28.80
CA ARG A 21 -10.44 -16.44 -29.63
C ARG A 21 -9.31 -16.38 -30.65
N ALA A 22 -8.87 -15.17 -31.04
CA ALA A 22 -7.75 -15.01 -31.96
C ALA A 22 -6.38 -15.31 -31.31
N ALA A 23 -6.32 -15.52 -29.99
CA ALA A 23 -5.09 -15.83 -29.29
C ALA A 23 -4.47 -17.15 -29.78
N THR A 24 -3.20 -17.09 -30.21
CA THR A 24 -2.45 -18.24 -30.71
C THR A 24 -1.63 -18.97 -29.64
N PHE A 25 -1.87 -18.65 -28.36
CA PHE A 25 -1.16 -19.21 -27.21
C PHE A 25 -2.12 -19.51 -26.06
N SER A 26 -1.71 -20.39 -25.15
CA SER A 26 -2.47 -20.69 -23.94
C SER A 26 -2.33 -19.55 -22.93
N VAL A 27 -3.45 -18.89 -22.60
CA VAL A 27 -3.49 -17.85 -21.56
C VAL A 27 -3.06 -18.42 -20.21
N GLU A 28 -3.44 -19.66 -19.90
CA GLU A 28 -3.07 -20.32 -18.64
C GLU A 28 -1.57 -20.57 -18.55
N GLU A 29 -0.95 -21.01 -19.65
CA GLU A 29 0.50 -21.24 -19.70
C GLU A 29 1.26 -19.92 -19.55
N PHE A 30 0.81 -18.87 -20.23
CA PHE A 30 1.37 -17.53 -20.10
C PHE A 30 1.24 -16.99 -18.66
N GLN A 31 0.08 -17.17 -18.02
CA GLN A 31 -0.13 -16.77 -16.63
C GLN A 31 0.79 -17.54 -15.68
N CYS A 32 0.93 -18.86 -15.87
CA CYS A 32 1.86 -19.68 -15.10
C CYS A 32 3.30 -19.17 -15.26
N TRP A 33 3.74 -18.90 -16.49
CA TRP A 33 5.07 -18.34 -16.75
C TRP A 33 5.25 -16.95 -16.11
N TRP A 34 4.30 -16.05 -16.32
CA TRP A 34 4.34 -14.66 -15.84
C TRP A 34 4.42 -14.57 -14.31
N HIS A 35 3.67 -15.41 -13.61
CA HIS A 35 3.67 -15.45 -12.15
C HIS A 35 4.78 -16.33 -11.56
N GLY A 36 5.62 -16.96 -12.40
CA GLY A 36 6.76 -17.75 -11.97
C GLY A 36 6.39 -19.13 -11.44
N GLY A 37 5.34 -19.74 -11.97
CA GLY A 37 4.89 -21.10 -11.69
C GLY A 37 3.39 -21.21 -11.37
N ALA A 38 2.84 -22.41 -11.54
CA ALA A 38 1.44 -22.71 -11.22
C ALA A 38 1.11 -22.47 -9.74
N ASP A 39 2.04 -22.79 -8.83
CA ASP A 39 1.82 -22.63 -7.38
C ASP A 39 1.62 -21.15 -7.00
N LYS A 40 2.45 -20.24 -7.54
CA LYS A 40 2.34 -18.80 -7.30
C LYS A 40 1.07 -18.21 -7.92
N LEU A 41 0.68 -18.71 -9.09
CA LEU A 41 -0.57 -18.32 -9.74
C LEU A 41 -1.79 -18.75 -8.90
N ASN A 42 -1.79 -19.99 -8.41
CA ASN A 42 -2.87 -20.51 -7.58
C ASN A 42 -2.95 -19.78 -6.24
N GLU A 43 -1.82 -19.53 -5.57
CA GLU A 43 -1.77 -18.72 -4.35
C GLU A 43 -2.38 -17.32 -4.59
N LYS A 44 -1.99 -16.65 -5.68
CA LYS A 44 -2.55 -15.36 -6.07
C LYS A 44 -4.07 -15.44 -6.25
N ARG A 45 -4.57 -16.40 -7.03
CA ARG A 45 -6.00 -16.58 -7.30
C ARG A 45 -6.80 -16.84 -6.02
N GLU A 46 -6.28 -17.66 -5.11
CA GLU A 46 -6.90 -17.92 -3.80
C GLU A 46 -7.00 -16.65 -2.95
N ILE A 47 -5.90 -15.91 -2.83
CA ILE A 47 -5.85 -14.66 -2.06
C ILE A 47 -6.83 -13.64 -2.64
N GLU A 48 -6.81 -13.43 -3.96
CA GLU A 48 -7.70 -12.46 -4.63
C GLU A 48 -9.16 -12.86 -4.49
N THR A 49 -9.49 -14.13 -4.68
CA THR A 49 -10.85 -14.63 -4.46
C THR A 49 -11.30 -14.37 -3.02
N TYR A 50 -10.44 -14.64 -2.04
CA TYR A 50 -10.76 -14.42 -0.63
C TYR A 50 -10.92 -12.93 -0.25
N LEU A 51 -10.11 -12.04 -0.84
CA LEU A 51 -10.17 -10.61 -0.60
C LEU A 51 -11.40 -9.98 -1.24
N TYR A 52 -11.63 -10.29 -2.51
CA TYR A 52 -12.59 -9.61 -3.38
C TYR A 52 -13.99 -10.19 -3.37
N LYS A 53 -14.21 -11.41 -2.85
CA LYS A 53 -15.54 -12.05 -2.82
C LYS A 53 -16.65 -11.23 -2.14
N ASP A 54 -16.29 -10.33 -1.22
CA ASP A 54 -17.25 -9.51 -0.47
C ASP A 54 -17.26 -8.06 -0.98
N LEU A 55 -16.49 -7.74 -2.03
CA LEU A 55 -16.50 -6.41 -2.63
C LEU A 55 -17.77 -6.19 -3.43
N ARG A 56 -18.25 -4.95 -3.40
CA ARG A 56 -19.37 -4.54 -4.24
C ARG A 56 -18.86 -4.29 -5.65
N ASP A 57 -19.62 -4.74 -6.63
CA ASP A 57 -19.33 -4.41 -8.02
C ASP A 57 -19.48 -2.91 -8.25
N GLY A 58 -18.54 -2.33 -9.01
CA GLY A 58 -18.61 -0.97 -9.53
C GLY A 58 -18.55 0.12 -8.47
N HIS A 59 -17.41 0.22 -7.79
CA HIS A 59 -17.06 1.47 -7.13
C HIS A 59 -16.88 2.56 -8.20
N LEU A 60 -17.87 3.42 -8.31
CA LEU A 60 -17.88 4.59 -9.17
C LEU A 60 -17.05 5.69 -8.52
N HIS A 61 -15.74 5.47 -8.40
CA HIS A 61 -14.78 6.41 -7.80
C HIS A 61 -14.88 7.81 -8.41
N ASP A 62 -15.18 7.87 -9.71
CA ASP A 62 -15.32 9.11 -10.48
C ASP A 62 -16.46 10.02 -9.98
N TYR A 63 -17.37 9.49 -9.15
CA TYR A 63 -18.52 10.23 -8.61
C TYR A 63 -18.33 10.60 -7.13
N LEU A 64 -17.23 10.20 -6.51
CA LEU A 64 -16.93 10.51 -5.12
C LEU A 64 -16.16 11.83 -5.02
N SER A 65 -16.41 12.58 -3.95
CA SER A 65 -15.53 13.69 -3.57
C SER A 65 -14.16 13.15 -3.15
N HIS A 66 -13.16 14.04 -3.05
CA HIS A 66 -11.84 13.65 -2.54
C HIS A 66 -11.92 13.04 -1.12
N GLU A 67 -12.71 13.65 -0.24
CA GLU A 67 -12.94 13.20 1.14
C GLU A 67 -13.63 11.83 1.18
N ASP A 68 -14.69 11.64 0.39
CA ASP A 68 -15.39 10.35 0.31
C ASP A 68 -14.49 9.24 -0.23
N LEU A 69 -13.65 9.56 -1.21
CA LEU A 69 -12.67 8.64 -1.79
C LEU A 69 -11.61 8.23 -0.75
N TYR A 70 -11.14 9.18 0.05
CA TYR A 70 -10.22 8.91 1.16
C TYR A 70 -10.87 8.01 2.21
N HIS A 71 -12.09 8.33 2.67
CA HIS A 71 -12.82 7.52 3.63
C HIS A 71 -13.10 6.10 3.12
N LEU A 72 -13.44 5.96 1.84
CA LEU A 72 -13.61 4.67 1.20
C LEU A 72 -12.28 3.89 1.20
N ALA A 73 -11.18 4.52 0.82
CA ALA A 73 -9.86 3.89 0.82
C ALA A 73 -9.43 3.43 2.22
N VAL A 74 -9.66 4.25 3.26
CA VAL A 74 -9.40 3.89 4.67
C VAL A 74 -10.26 2.70 5.08
N LYS A 75 -11.54 2.67 4.71
CA LYS A 75 -12.42 1.55 5.02
C LYS A 75 -11.97 0.26 4.33
N ASP A 76 -11.75 0.31 3.03
CA ASP A 76 -11.41 -0.85 2.21
C ASP A 76 -10.05 -1.44 2.62
N VAL A 77 -9.06 -0.59 2.89
CA VAL A 77 -7.74 -1.05 3.39
C VAL A 77 -7.85 -1.66 4.78
N THR A 78 -8.74 -1.14 5.65
CA THR A 78 -8.95 -1.69 7.01
C THR A 78 -9.60 -3.06 6.94
N GLU A 79 -10.66 -3.22 6.14
CA GLU A 79 -11.33 -4.50 5.94
C GLU A 79 -10.39 -5.54 5.29
N ALA A 80 -9.63 -5.13 4.27
CA ALA A 80 -8.63 -5.97 3.63
C ALA A 80 -7.53 -6.40 4.61
N SER A 81 -7.07 -5.50 5.49
CA SER A 81 -6.05 -5.78 6.51
C SER A 81 -6.50 -6.88 7.47
N VAL A 82 -7.75 -6.88 7.92
CA VAL A 82 -8.30 -7.94 8.78
C VAL A 82 -8.30 -9.29 8.05
N LYS A 83 -8.74 -9.31 6.79
CA LYS A 83 -8.75 -10.53 5.95
C LYS A 83 -7.34 -11.07 5.74
N LEU A 84 -6.39 -10.20 5.36
CA LEU A 84 -4.98 -10.58 5.13
C LEU A 84 -4.31 -11.10 6.40
N ARG A 85 -4.50 -10.43 7.55
CA ARG A 85 -3.95 -10.90 8.84
C ARG A 85 -4.51 -12.27 9.22
N LYS A 86 -5.81 -12.51 8.99
CA LYS A 86 -6.42 -13.83 9.21
C LYS A 86 -5.83 -14.88 8.28
N LEU A 87 -5.67 -14.55 6.99
CA LEU A 87 -5.11 -15.47 6.01
C LEU A 87 -3.64 -15.80 6.28
N GLN A 88 -2.82 -14.81 6.68
CA GLN A 88 -1.44 -15.00 7.11
C GLN A 88 -1.36 -16.02 8.26
N LYS A 89 -2.19 -15.87 9.30
CA LYS A 89 -2.23 -16.80 10.44
C LYS A 89 -2.60 -18.23 10.04
N LEU A 90 -3.48 -18.40 9.05
CA LEU A 90 -3.97 -19.70 8.60
C LEU A 90 -2.99 -20.41 7.65
N ARG A 91 -2.35 -19.66 6.74
CA ARG A 91 -1.55 -20.24 5.66
C ARG A 91 -0.04 -20.21 5.90
N ASN A 92 0.45 -19.21 6.63
CA ASN A 92 1.88 -19.07 6.92
C ASN A 92 2.10 -18.46 8.31
N PRO A 93 1.77 -19.19 9.39
CA PRO A 93 1.99 -18.69 10.75
C PRO A 93 3.48 -18.42 10.99
N GLY A 94 3.80 -17.21 11.44
CA GLY A 94 5.19 -16.78 11.69
C GLY A 94 5.93 -16.21 10.48
N GLY A 95 5.38 -16.32 9.28
CA GLY A 95 5.90 -15.62 8.09
C GLY A 95 5.20 -14.28 7.81
N ASP A 96 5.56 -13.66 6.69
CA ASP A 96 5.13 -12.30 6.29
C ASP A 96 4.74 -12.18 4.80
N ASN A 97 4.66 -13.30 4.09
CA ASN A 97 4.45 -13.34 2.63
C ASN A 97 3.03 -12.94 2.19
N ILE A 98 2.05 -12.93 3.12
CA ILE A 98 0.66 -12.54 2.90
C ILE A 98 0.40 -11.16 3.52
N TRP A 99 0.66 -11.01 4.81
CA TRP A 99 0.55 -9.76 5.56
C TRP A 99 1.93 -9.29 6.04
N PRO A 100 2.29 -8.00 5.84
CA PRO A 100 1.55 -6.97 5.08
C PRO A 100 1.89 -6.96 3.58
N LYS A 101 2.77 -7.85 3.09
CA LYS A 101 3.32 -7.78 1.72
C LYS A 101 2.27 -7.72 0.60
N LYS A 102 1.12 -8.39 0.76
CA LYS A 102 0.06 -8.35 -0.26
C LYS A 102 -0.77 -7.08 -0.21
N LEU A 103 -0.70 -6.27 0.85
CA LEU A 103 -1.41 -4.99 0.95
C LEU A 103 -0.98 -3.99 -0.14
N TYR A 104 0.30 -4.02 -0.50
CA TYR A 104 0.89 -3.11 -1.50
C TYR A 104 0.38 -3.33 -2.93
N ASN A 105 -0.02 -4.56 -3.28
CA ASN A 105 -0.38 -4.95 -4.65
C ASN A 105 -1.87 -5.25 -4.80
N LEU A 106 -2.75 -4.38 -4.26
CA LEU A 106 -4.20 -4.51 -4.38
C LEU A 106 -4.84 -3.35 -5.19
N PRO A 107 -4.47 -3.18 -6.47
CA PRO A 107 -4.97 -2.07 -7.28
C PRO A 107 -6.50 -2.09 -7.44
N ALA A 108 -7.15 -3.26 -7.40
CA ALA A 108 -8.61 -3.39 -7.51
C ALA A 108 -9.37 -2.88 -6.28
N LEU A 109 -8.71 -2.74 -5.11
CA LEU A 109 -9.31 -2.19 -3.89
C LEU A 109 -9.06 -0.68 -3.76
N LEU A 110 -8.04 -0.14 -4.44
CA LEU A 110 -7.39 1.12 -4.05
C LEU A 110 -7.06 1.97 -5.29
N PRO A 111 -8.07 2.50 -5.99
CA PRO A 111 -7.91 3.31 -7.22
C PRO A 111 -7.12 4.62 -7.02
N ALA A 112 -7.13 5.17 -5.80
CA ALA A 112 -6.73 6.53 -5.50
C ALA A 112 -5.52 6.60 -4.56
N HIS A 113 -4.74 5.52 -4.53
CA HIS A 113 -3.72 5.26 -3.52
C HIS A 113 -4.33 5.01 -2.13
N HIS A 114 -3.51 4.48 -1.21
CA HIS A 114 -3.94 4.10 0.12
C HIS A 114 -3.01 4.69 1.18
N PRO A 115 -3.51 4.92 2.42
CA PRO A 115 -2.73 5.56 3.49
C PRO A 115 -1.42 4.84 3.88
N PHE A 116 -1.24 3.59 3.46
CA PHE A 116 -0.05 2.79 3.76
C PHE A 116 0.99 2.77 2.64
N ALA A 117 0.77 3.47 1.53
CA ALA A 117 1.64 3.38 0.36
C ALA A 117 3.10 3.74 0.72
N THR A 118 3.33 4.96 1.21
CA THR A 118 4.66 5.44 1.65
C THR A 118 5.19 4.71 2.87
N HIS A 119 4.29 4.21 3.72
CA HIS A 119 4.66 3.39 4.86
C HIS A 119 5.39 2.12 4.41
N ILE A 120 4.80 1.38 3.47
CA ILE A 120 5.35 0.11 3.00
C ILE A 120 6.55 0.34 2.09
N THR A 121 6.51 1.35 1.20
CA THR A 121 7.55 1.54 0.18
C THR A 121 8.77 2.31 0.64
N MET A 122 8.68 3.05 1.75
CA MET A 122 9.77 3.93 2.18
C MET A 122 10.02 3.84 3.68
N PHE A 123 9.00 4.03 4.52
CA PHE A 123 9.20 4.14 5.97
C PHE A 123 9.83 2.87 6.56
N VAL A 124 9.33 1.69 6.18
CA VAL A 124 9.88 0.41 6.62
C VAL A 124 11.34 0.27 6.15
N ASP A 125 11.59 0.44 4.86
CA ASP A 125 12.91 0.24 4.25
C ASP A 125 13.99 1.18 4.83
N VAL A 126 13.64 2.42 5.14
CA VAL A 126 14.56 3.39 5.76
C VAL A 126 14.96 2.94 7.16
N ILE A 127 14.05 2.42 7.97
CA ILE A 127 14.38 1.91 9.31
C ILE A 127 15.31 0.70 9.20
N TYR A 128 15.04 -0.25 8.29
CA TYR A 128 15.88 -1.44 8.13
C TYR A 128 17.25 -1.14 7.52
N SER A 129 17.36 -0.12 6.67
CA SER A 129 18.62 0.24 6.02
C SER A 129 19.52 1.16 6.85
N GLN A 130 18.94 2.01 7.72
CA GLN A 130 19.68 3.02 8.48
C GLN A 130 19.66 2.80 9.99
N GLY A 131 18.75 1.98 10.50
CA GLY A 131 18.60 1.72 11.93
C GLY A 131 19.66 0.78 12.50
N THR A 132 20.02 0.99 13.77
CA THR A 132 20.79 0.01 14.54
C THR A 132 19.93 -1.23 14.84
N PRO A 133 20.53 -2.38 15.23
CA PRO A 133 19.75 -3.56 15.61
C PRO A 133 18.70 -3.28 16.71
N GLU A 134 19.02 -2.42 17.67
CA GLU A 134 18.09 -1.99 18.71
C GLU A 134 16.92 -1.16 18.14
N GLN A 135 17.22 -0.21 17.24
CA GLN A 135 16.18 0.61 16.59
C GLN A 135 15.30 -0.21 15.64
N ILE A 136 15.87 -1.20 14.94
CA ILE A 136 15.11 -2.12 14.10
C ILE A 136 14.18 -2.99 14.96
N GLU A 137 14.65 -3.47 16.11
CA GLU A 137 13.80 -4.21 17.05
C GLU A 137 12.64 -3.34 17.55
N LYS A 138 12.95 -2.11 17.96
CA LYS A 138 12.00 -1.18 18.57
C LYS A 138 11.00 -0.59 17.58
N PHE A 139 11.43 -0.27 16.35
CA PHE A 139 10.63 0.47 15.37
C PHE A 139 10.43 -0.30 14.07
N GLY A 140 11.45 -1.01 13.58
CA GLY A 140 11.41 -1.74 12.31
C GLY A 140 10.42 -2.89 12.34
N LYS A 141 10.45 -3.75 13.36
CA LYS A 141 9.49 -4.86 13.51
C LYS A 141 8.04 -4.39 13.66
N PRO A 142 7.72 -3.39 14.51
CA PRO A 142 6.37 -2.82 14.54
C PRO A 142 5.95 -2.20 13.21
N ALA A 143 6.83 -1.49 12.51
CA ALA A 143 6.53 -0.91 11.20
C ALA A 143 6.25 -2.01 10.16
N ALA A 144 7.09 -3.03 10.08
CA ALA A 144 6.92 -4.15 9.16
C ALA A 144 5.64 -4.98 9.39
N ASN A 145 4.98 -4.84 10.54
CA ASN A 145 3.68 -5.46 10.82
C ASN A 145 2.52 -4.45 10.82
N CYS A 146 2.78 -3.22 10.38
CA CYS A 146 1.88 -2.06 10.42
C CYS A 146 1.21 -1.86 11.78
N ASN A 147 1.97 -2.06 12.87
CA ASN A 147 1.55 -1.69 14.23
C ASN A 147 1.81 -0.21 14.52
N ILE A 148 2.71 0.40 13.76
CA ILE A 148 2.88 1.85 13.65
C ILE A 148 2.77 2.20 12.16
N ILE A 149 2.28 3.39 11.87
CA ILE A 149 2.19 3.94 10.52
C ILE A 149 3.09 5.16 10.46
N GLY A 150 3.78 5.35 9.35
CA GLY A 150 4.76 6.42 9.18
C GLY A 150 5.08 6.63 7.72
N THR A 151 5.88 7.65 7.44
CA THR A 151 6.30 8.04 6.09
C THR A 151 7.74 8.52 6.10
N TYR A 152 8.31 8.72 4.92
CA TYR A 152 9.64 9.26 4.74
C TYR A 152 9.58 10.75 4.36
N ALA A 153 9.85 11.62 5.35
CA ALA A 153 9.74 13.06 5.19
C ALA A 153 11.10 13.72 4.88
N GLN A 154 11.49 13.72 3.61
CA GLN A 154 12.74 14.36 3.15
C GLN A 154 12.51 15.73 2.53
N THR A 155 11.73 15.78 1.44
CA THR A 155 11.51 16.96 0.60
C THR A 155 10.93 18.12 1.40
N GLU A 156 11.43 19.32 1.13
CA GLU A 156 10.96 20.59 1.65
C GLU A 156 10.35 21.43 0.52
N ILE A 157 9.55 22.46 0.87
CA ILE A 157 8.98 23.40 -0.12
C ILE A 157 10.08 23.99 -1.01
N GLY A 158 11.21 24.39 -0.43
CA GLY A 158 12.34 24.99 -1.16
C GLY A 158 13.31 23.98 -1.79
N HIS A 159 13.31 22.73 -1.32
CA HIS A 159 14.36 21.76 -1.65
C HIS A 159 13.83 20.33 -1.79
N GLY A 160 13.88 19.79 -3.02
CA GLY A 160 13.62 18.36 -3.28
C GLY A 160 14.84 17.60 -3.77
N THR A 161 15.36 17.98 -4.93
CA THR A 161 16.49 17.28 -5.57
C THR A 161 17.82 17.53 -4.84
N ASN A 162 18.06 18.74 -4.35
CA ASN A 162 19.30 19.10 -3.67
C ASN A 162 19.22 18.81 -2.17
N VAL A 163 19.51 17.57 -1.77
CA VAL A 163 19.53 17.14 -0.36
C VAL A 163 20.50 17.96 0.48
N ARG A 164 21.60 18.45 -0.09
CA ARG A 164 22.57 19.32 0.63
C ARG A 164 22.03 20.71 0.93
N GLY A 165 20.90 21.09 0.31
CA GLY A 165 20.26 22.38 0.50
C GLY A 165 19.15 22.38 1.54
N ILE A 166 18.77 21.22 2.13
CA ILE A 166 17.68 21.18 3.11
C ILE A 166 17.99 22.08 4.31
N GLU A 167 16.95 22.75 4.80
CA GLU A 167 17.07 23.80 5.81
C GLU A 167 16.57 23.34 7.19
N THR A 168 15.76 22.26 7.26
CA THR A 168 15.38 21.65 8.54
C THR A 168 16.62 21.21 9.30
N ARG A 169 16.75 21.66 10.55
CA ARG A 169 17.88 21.30 11.41
C ARG A 169 17.49 20.28 12.47
N ALA A 170 18.47 19.49 12.86
CA ALA A 170 18.42 18.62 14.03
C ALA A 170 19.66 18.91 14.88
N ASP A 171 19.53 19.84 15.84
CA ASP A 171 20.64 20.28 16.68
C ASP A 171 20.70 19.39 17.94
N TYR A 172 21.87 18.81 18.23
CA TYR A 172 22.04 17.94 19.41
C TYR A 172 22.27 18.78 20.68
N ASP A 173 21.37 18.65 21.66
CA ASP A 173 21.50 19.23 22.99
C ASP A 173 22.14 18.23 23.96
N ARG A 174 23.37 18.53 24.37
CA ARG A 174 24.14 17.69 25.32
C ARG A 174 23.59 17.71 26.73
N ALA A 175 22.82 18.73 27.11
CA ALA A 175 22.28 18.81 28.47
C ALA A 175 21.13 17.81 28.68
N THR A 176 20.34 17.56 27.63
CA THR A 176 19.18 16.66 27.69
C THR A 176 19.38 15.33 26.95
N ASP A 177 20.45 15.19 26.17
CA ASP A 177 20.70 14.04 25.30
C ASP A 177 19.62 13.87 24.21
N GLU A 178 19.17 15.00 23.64
CA GLU A 178 18.09 15.05 22.66
C GLU A 178 18.51 15.78 21.38
N PHE A 179 17.79 15.51 20.29
CA PHE A 179 17.86 16.32 19.07
C PHE A 179 16.68 17.29 19.03
N VAL A 180 16.98 18.59 18.93
CA VAL A 180 15.97 19.64 18.74
C VAL A 180 15.74 19.83 17.25
N LEU A 181 14.56 19.43 16.77
CA LEU A 181 14.15 19.61 15.39
C LEU A 181 13.60 21.03 15.18
N HIS A 182 14.13 21.74 14.19
CA HIS A 182 13.73 23.12 13.91
C HIS A 182 13.48 23.34 12.42
N THR A 183 12.31 23.92 12.11
CA THR A 183 11.94 24.41 10.77
C THR A 183 12.13 25.94 10.76
N PRO A 184 13.26 26.45 10.25
CA PRO A 184 13.65 27.86 10.44
C PRO A 184 12.79 28.87 9.66
N ASN A 185 12.17 28.43 8.57
CA ASN A 185 11.34 29.29 7.72
C ASN A 185 10.32 28.43 6.94
N LEU A 186 9.43 29.08 6.19
CA LEU A 186 8.37 28.38 5.44
C LEU A 186 8.93 27.46 4.34
N GLN A 187 10.02 27.82 3.67
CA GLN A 187 10.63 26.99 2.62
C GLN A 187 11.19 25.67 3.17
N ALA A 188 11.59 25.64 4.44
CA ALA A 188 12.08 24.45 5.13
C ALA A 188 10.96 23.45 5.52
N TYR A 189 9.69 23.81 5.35
CA TYR A 189 8.57 22.93 5.71
C TYR A 189 8.58 21.66 4.86
N LYS A 190 8.41 20.50 5.49
CA LYS A 190 8.35 19.20 4.77
C LYS A 190 7.13 19.14 3.88
N TRP A 191 7.34 18.90 2.58
CA TRP A 191 6.30 19.01 1.57
C TRP A 191 6.45 17.92 0.51
N TRP A 192 5.33 17.30 0.11
CA TRP A 192 5.22 16.07 -0.71
C TRP A 192 5.30 14.69 -0.02
N PRO A 193 5.76 14.49 1.23
CA PRO A 193 5.68 13.18 1.86
C PRO A 193 4.22 12.68 1.93
N GLY A 194 3.92 11.60 1.22
CA GLY A 194 2.58 11.02 1.23
C GLY A 194 2.21 10.46 2.60
N GLY A 195 0.96 10.62 3.01
CA GLY A 195 0.46 10.18 4.32
C GLY A 195 0.89 11.06 5.49
N CYS A 196 1.45 12.25 5.23
CA CYS A 196 1.87 13.23 6.23
C CYS A 196 0.89 14.40 6.39
N GLU A 197 -0.29 14.32 5.77
CA GLU A 197 -1.29 15.38 5.79
C GLU A 197 -2.12 15.32 7.07
N TRP A 198 -2.24 16.47 7.73
CA TRP A 198 -3.25 16.73 8.75
C TRP A 198 -4.37 17.48 8.03
N GLU A 199 -5.56 16.87 7.92
CA GLU A 199 -6.79 17.63 7.64
C GLU A 199 -7.28 18.34 8.91
#